data_AF-A0A699VTL2-F1
#
_entry.id   AF-A0A699VTL2-F1
#
_cell.length_a   1.000
_cell.length_b   1.000
_cell.length_c   1.000
_cell.angle_alpha   90.00
_cell.angle_beta   90.00
_cell.angle_gamma   90.00
#
_symmetry.space_group_name_H-M   'P 1'
#
loop_
_entity.id
_entity.type
_entity.pdbx_description
1 polymer ?
#
loop_
_entity_poly.entity_id
_entity_poly.type
_entity_poly.pdbx_seq_one_letter_code
_entity_poly.pdbx_strand_id
1 'polypeptide(L)'
;PEVELKELPPHLEYAFLGDNKKWPVIIAKDLSSNEKTALINVLKTRKKAISWKLTDIKGIDPEFCAHKILLKEDYSPKVQSQRWVNPKIHDVIKKEVEKLLDAGLIYPISESPWVSPIHCVPKKGGMTVIKNDENELVPTRLVTGWRVCIDYRKLNEATR
;
A
#
# COMPACT_ATOMS: atom_id res chain seq x y z
N PRO A 1 17.79 -5.50 6.04
CA PRO A 1 16.71 -6.49 5.91
C PRO A 1 16.98 -7.38 4.71
N GLU A 2 17.00 -8.69 4.94
CA GLU A 2 16.93 -9.67 3.86
C GLU A 2 15.59 -9.44 3.14
N VAL A 3 15.64 -9.07 1.86
CA VAL A 3 14.42 -8.78 1.09
C VAL A 3 14.01 -10.07 0.40
N GLU A 4 12.87 -10.63 0.79
CA GLU A 4 12.25 -11.73 0.04
C GLU A 4 11.87 -11.23 -1.35
N LEU A 5 12.64 -11.64 -2.36
CA LEU A 5 12.40 -11.29 -3.76
C LEU A 5 11.32 -12.21 -4.31
N LYS A 6 10.29 -11.61 -4.93
CA LYS A 6 9.24 -12.36 -5.61
C LYS A 6 9.75 -12.89 -6.95
N GLU A 7 9.18 -13.98 -7.41
CA GLU A 7 9.39 -14.44 -8.79
C GLU A 7 8.91 -13.37 -9.79
N LEU A 8 9.73 -13.13 -10.81
CA LEU A 8 9.44 -12.15 -11.85
C LEU A 8 9.05 -12.86 -13.15
N PRO A 9 8.19 -12.23 -13.97
CA PRO A 9 7.98 -12.63 -15.36
C PRO A 9 9.31 -12.72 -16.13
N PRO A 10 9.40 -13.57 -17.18
CA PRO A 10 10.67 -13.86 -17.87
C PRO A 10 11.31 -12.65 -18.56
N HIS A 11 10.55 -11.58 -18.82
CA HIS A 11 11.01 -10.34 -19.44
C HIS A 11 11.54 -9.31 -18.42
N LEU A 12 11.46 -9.60 -17.12
CA LEU A 12 11.94 -8.72 -16.05
C LEU A 12 13.08 -9.39 -15.28
N GLU A 13 13.99 -8.58 -14.74
CA GLU A 13 15.06 -9.04 -13.87
C GLU A 13 15.31 -8.07 -12.72
N TYR A 14 15.94 -8.57 -11.65
CA TYR A 14 16.38 -7.72 -10.55
C TYR A 14 17.76 -7.14 -10.82
N ALA A 15 17.88 -5.82 -10.64
CA ALA A 15 19.14 -5.12 -10.48
C ALA A 15 19.23 -4.54 -9.06
N PHE A 16 20.45 -4.21 -8.61
CA PHE A 16 20.69 -3.76 -7.25
C PHE A 16 21.44 -2.43 -7.24
N LEU A 17 20.96 -1.47 -6.44
CA LEU A 17 21.56 -0.14 -6.36
C LEU A 17 22.65 -0.01 -5.29
N GLY A 18 22.78 -0.99 -4.38
CA GLY A 18 23.84 -0.99 -3.36
C GLY A 18 24.52 -2.34 -3.19
N ASP A 19 25.58 -2.34 -2.38
CA ASP A 19 26.40 -3.52 -2.13
C ASP A 19 25.61 -4.64 -1.42
N ASN A 20 26.08 -5.88 -1.58
CA ASN A 20 25.49 -7.08 -0.97
C ASN A 20 24.00 -7.26 -1.29
N LYS A 21 23.61 -7.04 -2.55
CA LYS A 21 22.21 -7.20 -3.04
C LYS A 21 21.18 -6.36 -2.27
N LYS A 22 21.59 -5.20 -1.75
CA LYS A 22 20.67 -4.24 -1.13
C LYS A 22 20.00 -3.37 -2.19
N TRP A 23 18.79 -2.89 -1.88
CA TRP A 23 18.03 -1.94 -2.72
C TRP A 23 17.70 -2.53 -4.10
N PRO A 24 16.90 -3.61 -4.15
CA PRO A 24 16.48 -4.21 -5.40
C PRO A 24 15.62 -3.25 -6.22
N VAL A 25 15.83 -3.24 -7.52
CA VAL A 25 14.97 -2.59 -8.52
C VAL A 25 14.65 -3.61 -9.61
N ILE A 26 13.47 -3.51 -10.19
CA ILE A 26 13.04 -4.39 -11.28
C ILE A 26 13.27 -3.63 -12.59
N ILE A 27 14.03 -4.20 -13.50
CA ILE A 27 14.32 -3.65 -14.83
C ILE A 27 13.93 -4.63 -15.92
N ALA A 28 13.84 -4.14 -17.16
CA ALA A 28 13.59 -5.00 -18.31
C ALA A 28 14.85 -5.82 -18.64
N LYS A 29 14.66 -7.12 -18.88
CA LYS A 29 15.76 -8.08 -19.08
C LYS A 29 16.46 -7.89 -20.43
N ASP A 30 15.72 -7.42 -21.42
CA ASP A 30 16.10 -7.21 -22.83
C ASP A 30 16.96 -5.96 -23.08
N LEU A 31 17.21 -5.14 -22.05
CA LEU A 31 18.12 -4.00 -22.16
C LEU A 31 19.54 -4.44 -22.54
N SER A 32 20.21 -3.68 -23.41
CA SER A 32 21.62 -3.89 -23.71
C SER A 32 22.50 -3.58 -22.49
N SER A 33 23.72 -4.12 -22.44
CA SER A 33 24.65 -3.88 -21.32
C SER A 33 24.92 -2.38 -21.07
N ASN A 34 24.98 -1.59 -22.14
CA ASN A 34 25.19 -0.14 -22.06
C ASN A 34 23.98 0.57 -21.46
N GLU A 35 22.76 0.24 -21.91
CA GLU A 35 21.51 0.80 -21.38
C GLU A 35 21.30 0.42 -19.92
N LYS A 36 21.54 -0.85 -19.55
CA LYS A 36 21.47 -1.30 -18.15
C LYS A 36 22.38 -0.48 -17.26
N THR A 37 23.63 -0.28 -17.68
CA THR A 37 24.62 0.48 -16.91
C THR A 37 24.20 1.95 -16.77
N ALA A 38 23.76 2.58 -17.87
CA ALA A 38 23.27 3.95 -17.86
C ALA A 38 22.06 4.12 -16.93
N LEU A 39 21.07 3.22 -17.02
CA LEU A 39 19.88 3.22 -16.16
C LEU A 39 20.24 3.08 -14.68
N ILE A 40 21.07 2.09 -14.33
CA ILE A 40 21.49 1.86 -12.95
C ILE A 40 22.23 3.08 -12.39
N ASN A 41 23.07 3.74 -13.19
CA ASN A 41 23.77 4.96 -12.76
C ASN A 41 22.81 6.12 -12.45
N VAL A 42 21.78 6.32 -13.29
CA VAL A 42 20.72 7.31 -13.01
C VAL A 42 19.97 6.98 -11.73
N LEU A 43 19.57 5.71 -11.54
CA LEU A 43 18.83 5.26 -10.36
C LEU A 43 19.67 5.38 -9.09
N LYS A 44 20.98 5.07 -9.15
CA LYS A 44 21.92 5.28 -8.03
C LYS A 44 22.00 6.76 -7.66
N THR A 45 22.10 7.64 -8.65
CA THR A 45 22.15 9.10 -8.45
C THR A 45 20.85 9.63 -7.84
N ARG A 46 19.71 9.07 -8.23
CA ARG A 46 18.36 9.47 -7.78
C ARG A 46 17.78 8.57 -6.69
N LYS A 47 18.62 7.86 -5.93
CA LYS A 47 18.19 6.90 -4.90
C LYS A 47 17.18 7.48 -3.89
N LYS A 48 17.31 8.76 -3.54
CA LYS A 48 16.41 9.46 -2.60
C LYS A 48 14.95 9.57 -3.11
N ALA A 49 14.70 9.38 -4.41
CA ALA A 49 13.36 9.43 -4.99
C ALA A 49 12.63 8.08 -4.90
N ILE A 50 13.32 7.01 -4.50
CA ILE A 50 12.76 5.66 -4.44
C ILE A 50 12.56 5.29 -2.97
N SER A 51 11.36 4.81 -2.65
CA SER A 51 11.02 4.29 -1.33
C SER A 51 10.95 2.76 -1.36
N TRP A 52 11.76 2.08 -0.55
CA TRP A 52 11.67 0.61 -0.40
C TRP A 52 10.86 0.21 0.82
N LYS A 53 10.87 1.06 1.86
CA LYS A 53 10.03 0.96 3.04
C LYS A 53 9.08 2.14 3.12
N LEU A 54 8.03 1.97 3.91
CA LEU A 54 7.05 3.01 4.20
C LEU A 54 7.72 4.24 4.86
N THR A 55 8.68 4.01 5.75
CA THR A 55 9.50 5.04 6.41
C THR A 55 10.42 5.82 5.47
N ASP A 56 10.68 5.30 4.26
CA ASP A 56 11.52 5.99 3.28
C ASP A 56 10.72 7.07 2.51
N ILE A 57 9.38 7.00 2.57
CA ILE A 57 8.50 7.99 1.92
C ILE A 57 8.63 9.30 2.69
N LYS A 58 9.26 10.28 2.05
CA LYS A 58 9.36 11.64 2.60
C LYS A 58 8.03 12.36 2.41
N GLY A 59 7.34 12.60 3.51
CA GLY A 59 6.22 13.54 3.56
C GLY A 59 6.67 15.00 3.49
N ILE A 60 5.70 15.90 3.32
CA ILE A 60 5.90 17.32 3.60
C ILE A 60 5.81 17.48 5.11
N ASP A 61 6.76 18.20 5.69
CA ASP A 61 6.75 18.48 7.12
C ASP A 61 5.54 19.39 7.45
N PRO A 62 4.67 18.98 8.39
CA PRO A 62 3.49 19.75 8.79
C PRO A 62 3.79 21.20 9.24
N GLU A 63 5.01 21.49 9.71
CA GLU A 63 5.43 22.85 10.06
C GLU A 63 5.50 23.76 8.82
N PHE A 64 5.82 23.21 7.66
CA PHE A 64 5.92 23.96 6.42
C PHE A 64 4.57 24.14 5.74
N CYS A 65 3.74 23.10 5.76
CA CYS A 65 2.42 23.13 5.14
C CYS A 65 1.49 22.13 5.79
N ALA A 66 0.36 22.62 6.29
CA ALA A 66 -0.76 21.81 6.74
C ALA A 66 -1.97 22.06 5.84
N HIS A 67 -2.63 20.97 5.43
CA HIS A 67 -3.89 21.07 4.73
C HIS A 67 -5.03 21.28 5.72
N LYS A 68 -5.82 22.33 5.51
CA LYS A 68 -7.07 22.56 6.23
C LYS A 68 -8.23 22.13 5.34
N ILE A 69 -8.95 21.09 5.74
CA ILE A 69 -10.18 20.66 5.08
C ILE A 69 -11.30 21.61 5.50
N LEU A 70 -11.92 22.29 4.55
CA LEU A 70 -13.04 23.19 4.80
C LEU A 70 -14.34 22.40 4.84
N LEU A 71 -15.16 22.66 5.86
CA LEU A 71 -16.47 22.05 6.04
C LEU A 71 -17.57 23.06 5.70
N LYS A 72 -18.74 22.57 5.33
CA LYS A 72 -19.96 23.37 5.23
C LYS A 72 -20.34 23.90 6.62
N GLU A 73 -20.75 25.16 6.70
CA GLU A 73 -20.96 25.90 7.95
C GLU A 73 -21.96 25.20 8.90
N ASP A 74 -23.01 24.59 8.35
CA ASP A 74 -24.07 23.94 9.14
C ASP A 74 -23.87 22.42 9.35
N TYR A 75 -22.72 21.84 8.99
CA TYR A 75 -22.52 20.40 9.10
C TYR A 75 -21.97 19.98 10.47
N SER A 76 -22.72 19.14 11.19
CA SER A 76 -22.29 18.58 12.48
C SER A 76 -21.41 17.33 12.32
N PRO A 77 -20.38 17.14 13.16
CA PRO A 77 -19.57 15.92 13.19
C PRO A 77 -20.39 14.65 13.34
N LYS A 78 -19.90 13.56 12.73
CA LYS A 78 -20.57 12.25 12.79
C LYS A 78 -19.62 11.17 13.27
N VAL A 79 -20.06 10.44 14.28
CA VAL A 79 -19.45 9.20 14.76
C VAL A 79 -20.20 8.03 14.13
N GLN A 80 -19.51 7.24 13.32
CA GLN A 80 -20.05 6.00 12.75
C GLN A 80 -19.51 4.81 13.53
N SER A 81 -20.39 3.87 13.87
CA SER A 81 -19.99 2.61 14.49
C SER A 81 -19.16 1.77 13.51
N GLN A 82 -18.12 1.12 14.04
CA GLN A 82 -17.32 0.16 13.28
C GLN A 82 -18.19 -1.04 12.89
N ARG A 83 -18.10 -1.48 11.63
CA ARG A 83 -18.86 -2.65 11.17
C ARG A 83 -18.24 -3.94 11.71
N TRP A 84 -19.07 -4.94 11.95
CA TRP A 84 -18.60 -6.26 12.33
C TRP A 84 -17.78 -6.88 11.20
N VAL A 85 -16.60 -7.38 11.54
CA VAL A 85 -15.65 -8.01 10.61
C VAL A 85 -15.28 -9.39 11.11
N ASN A 86 -15.00 -10.30 10.18
CA ASN A 86 -14.50 -11.63 10.52
C ASN A 86 -13.15 -11.50 11.27
N PRO A 87 -12.88 -12.29 12.32
CA PRO A 87 -11.61 -12.27 13.06
C PRO A 87 -10.36 -12.31 12.16
N LYS A 88 -10.35 -13.11 11.10
CA LYS A 88 -9.21 -13.15 10.15
C LYS A 88 -8.95 -11.82 9.46
N ILE A 89 -10.01 -11.08 9.18
CA ILE A 89 -9.92 -9.74 8.56
C ILE A 89 -9.52 -8.70 9.60
N HIS A 90 -9.98 -8.85 10.84
CA HIS A 90 -9.54 -8.00 11.94
C HIS A 90 -8.02 -8.06 12.12
N ASP A 91 -7.41 -9.25 12.08
CA ASP A 91 -5.95 -9.40 12.19
C ASP A 91 -5.20 -8.71 11.04
N VAL A 92 -5.76 -8.73 9.84
CA VAL A 92 -5.21 -8.01 8.68
C VAL A 92 -5.28 -6.49 8.89
N ILE A 93 -6.42 -5.99 9.38
CA ILE A 93 -6.58 -4.56 9.70
C ILE A 93 -5.57 -4.15 10.76
N LYS A 94 -5.47 -4.91 11.85
CA LYS A 94 -4.57 -4.63 12.96
C LYS A 94 -3.12 -4.52 12.49
N LYS A 95 -2.63 -5.50 11.73
CA LYS A 95 -1.25 -5.48 11.19
C LYS A 95 -0.97 -4.28 10.31
N GLU A 96 -1.93 -3.86 9.48
CA GLU A 96 -1.75 -2.68 8.63
C GLU A 96 -1.76 -1.39 9.46
N VAL A 97 -2.65 -1.27 10.46
CA VAL A 97 -2.70 -0.12 11.37
C VAL A 97 -1.40 0.00 12.17
N GLU A 98 -0.91 -1.09 12.75
CA GLU A 98 0.37 -1.12 13.47
C GLU A 98 1.52 -0.69 12.57
N LYS A 99 1.58 -1.20 11.33
CA LYS A 99 2.59 -0.80 10.35
C LYS A 99 2.54 0.69 10.00
N LEU A 100 1.34 1.27 9.87
CA LEU A 100 1.18 2.71 9.60
C LEU A 100 1.59 3.56 10.82
N LEU A 101 1.28 3.07 12.03
CA LEU A 101 1.65 3.70 13.29
C LEU A 101 3.17 3.69 13.50
N ASP A 102 3.82 2.54 13.29
CA ASP A 102 5.27 2.37 13.36
C ASP A 102 6.01 3.27 12.35
N ALA A 103 5.38 3.54 11.21
CA ALA A 103 5.91 4.45 10.20
C ALA A 103 5.65 5.94 10.50
N GLY A 104 4.89 6.25 11.55
CA GLY A 104 4.52 7.62 11.92
C GLY A 104 3.54 8.31 10.96
N LEU A 105 2.85 7.55 10.11
CA LEU A 105 1.85 8.11 9.17
C LEU A 105 0.49 8.37 9.82
N ILE A 106 0.20 7.66 10.91
CA ILE A 106 -0.98 7.86 11.75
C ILE A 106 -0.55 7.98 13.21
N TYR A 107 -1.41 8.56 14.05
CA TYR A 107 -1.18 8.72 15.47
C TYR A 107 -2.48 8.50 16.25
N PRO A 108 -2.41 8.08 17.53
CA PRO A 108 -3.61 7.90 18.35
C PRO A 108 -4.24 9.24 18.71
N ILE A 109 -5.57 9.30 18.66
CA ILE A 109 -6.39 10.40 19.16
C ILE A 109 -7.38 9.83 20.18
N SER A 110 -7.52 10.48 21.34
CA SER A 110 -8.37 9.96 22.41
C SER A 110 -9.86 10.11 22.10
N GLU A 111 -10.31 11.32 21.75
CA GLU A 111 -11.74 11.64 21.60
C GLU A 111 -11.99 12.42 20.31
N SER A 112 -12.11 11.70 19.20
CA SER A 112 -12.44 12.32 17.91
C SER A 112 -13.96 12.48 17.75
N PRO A 113 -14.47 13.69 17.48
CA PRO A 113 -15.88 13.89 17.15
C PRO A 113 -16.24 13.33 15.76
N TRP A 114 -15.23 12.92 14.98
CA TRP A 114 -15.37 12.29 13.67
C TRP A 114 -14.86 10.86 13.71
N VAL A 115 -15.73 9.90 13.35
CA VAL A 115 -15.34 8.50 13.22
C VAL A 115 -15.94 7.93 11.94
N SER A 116 -15.07 7.45 11.05
CA SER A 116 -15.43 6.72 9.85
C SER A 116 -15.09 5.24 10.01
N PRO A 117 -15.95 4.31 9.55
CA PRO A 117 -15.71 2.89 9.73
C PRO A 117 -14.63 2.40 8.76
N ILE A 118 -13.82 1.45 9.24
CA ILE A 118 -12.83 0.74 8.45
C ILE A 118 -13.48 -0.44 7.72
N HIS A 119 -13.06 -0.64 6.48
CA HIS A 119 -13.48 -1.69 5.59
C HIS A 119 -12.27 -2.42 5.00
N CYS A 120 -12.37 -3.73 4.83
CA CYS A 120 -11.37 -4.50 4.09
C CYS A 120 -11.93 -4.94 2.74
N VAL A 121 -11.14 -4.71 1.70
CA VAL A 121 -11.47 -5.09 0.33
C VAL A 121 -10.42 -6.08 -0.17
N PRO A 122 -10.80 -7.27 -0.66
CA PRO A 122 -9.84 -8.20 -1.24
C PRO A 122 -9.22 -7.60 -2.51
N LYS A 123 -7.90 -7.69 -2.64
CA LYS A 123 -7.21 -7.37 -3.90
C LYS A 123 -7.58 -8.45 -4.91
N LYS A 124 -8.14 -8.02 -6.04
CA LYS A 124 -8.38 -8.88 -7.19
C LYS A 124 -7.02 -9.33 -7.72
N GLY A 125 -6.72 -10.63 -7.61
CA GLY A 125 -5.63 -11.27 -8.34
C GLY A 125 -5.99 -11.53 -9.79
N GLY A 126 -5.01 -12.05 -10.54
CA GLY A 126 -5.25 -12.69 -11.83
C GLY A 126 -6.21 -13.88 -11.67
N MET A 127 -6.94 -14.21 -12.73
CA MET A 127 -7.81 -15.39 -12.76
C MET A 127 -6.93 -16.62 -12.98
N THR A 128 -7.01 -17.60 -12.10
CA THR A 128 -6.30 -18.88 -12.22
C THR A 128 -7.31 -19.99 -12.42
N VAL A 129 -7.07 -20.87 -13.38
CA VAL A 129 -7.90 -22.06 -13.57
C VAL A 129 -7.42 -23.13 -12.61
N ILE A 130 -8.27 -23.53 -11.67
CA ILE A 130 -7.99 -24.58 -10.68
C ILE A 130 -8.84 -25.79 -11.05
N LYS A 131 -8.28 -27.00 -10.97
CA LYS A 131 -9.07 -28.24 -11.10
C LYS A 131 -9.79 -28.51 -9.79
N ASN A 132 -11.11 -28.67 -9.83
CA ASN A 132 -11.88 -29.13 -8.67
C ASN A 132 -11.65 -30.65 -8.45
N ASP A 133 -12.29 -31.21 -7.41
CA ASP A 133 -12.21 -32.64 -7.07
C ASP A 133 -12.81 -33.54 -8.16
N GLU A 134 -13.63 -32.96 -9.06
CA GLU A 134 -14.23 -33.62 -10.22
C GLU A 134 -13.41 -33.39 -11.51
N ASN A 135 -12.19 -32.86 -11.39
CA ASN A 135 -11.27 -32.55 -12.50
C ASN A 135 -11.75 -31.47 -13.49
N GLU A 136 -12.82 -30.75 -13.16
CA GLU A 136 -13.32 -29.63 -13.94
C GLU A 136 -12.45 -28.39 -13.73
N LEU A 137 -12.23 -27.65 -14.81
CA LEU A 137 -11.44 -26.44 -14.82
C LEU A 137 -12.28 -25.25 -14.36
N VAL A 138 -12.21 -24.92 -13.07
CA VAL A 138 -12.93 -23.79 -12.48
C VAL A 138 -12.06 -22.54 -12.49
N PRO A 139 -12.47 -21.45 -13.18
CA PRO A 139 -11.78 -20.18 -13.10
C PRO A 139 -11.98 -19.58 -11.70
N THR A 140 -10.92 -19.65 -10.88
CA THR A 140 -10.93 -19.16 -9.50
C THR A 140 -10.11 -17.89 -9.41
N ARG A 141 -10.64 -16.88 -8.71
CA ARG A 141 -9.91 -15.64 -8.45
C ARG A 141 -9.17 -15.77 -7.12
N LEU A 142 -7.85 -15.86 -7.16
CA LEU A 142 -7.05 -15.85 -5.94
C LEU A 142 -7.04 -14.45 -5.33
N VAL A 143 -7.29 -14.36 -4.03
CA VAL A 143 -7.12 -13.12 -3.26
C VAL A 143 -5.63 -12.97 -2.97
N THR A 144 -4.94 -12.09 -3.70
CA THR A 144 -3.48 -11.88 -3.58
C THR A 144 -3.09 -10.97 -2.41
N GLY A 145 -4.09 -10.48 -1.67
CA GLY A 145 -3.92 -9.64 -0.49
C GLY A 145 -5.20 -8.88 -0.19
N TRP A 146 -5.17 -8.05 0.84
CA TRP A 146 -6.29 -7.22 1.27
C TRP A 146 -5.91 -5.74 1.21
N ARG A 147 -6.90 -4.86 1.14
CA ARG A 147 -6.77 -3.40 1.28
C ARG A 147 -7.60 -2.97 2.47
N VAL A 148 -6.98 -2.26 3.40
CA VAL A 148 -7.70 -1.52 4.44
C VAL A 148 -8.15 -0.19 3.83
N CYS A 149 -9.43 0.09 3.90
CA CYS A 149 -10.09 1.27 3.35
C CYS A 149 -10.90 1.94 4.47
N ILE A 150 -11.03 3.26 4.42
CA ILE A 150 -11.89 4.01 5.33
C ILE A 150 -13.07 4.57 4.52
N ASP A 151 -14.29 4.41 5.04
CA ASP A 151 -15.49 4.91 4.38
C ASP A 151 -15.71 6.39 4.71
N TYR A 152 -15.17 7.27 3.88
CA TYR A 152 -15.26 8.71 4.04
C TYR A 152 -16.56 9.33 3.50
N ARG A 153 -17.56 8.55 3.07
CA ARG A 153 -18.75 9.12 2.42
C ARG A 153 -19.42 10.23 3.23
N LYS A 154 -19.61 10.03 4.55
CA LYS A 154 -20.19 11.06 5.42
C LYS A 154 -19.30 12.28 5.62
N LEU A 155 -17.97 12.08 5.70
CA LEU A 155 -17.02 13.19 5.79
C LEU A 155 -17.05 14.01 4.49
N ASN A 156 -17.04 13.34 3.33
CA ASN A 156 -17.05 13.98 2.02
C ASN A 156 -18.35 14.76 1.75
N GLU A 157 -19.49 14.34 2.31
CA GLU A 157 -20.74 15.12 2.27
C GLU A 157 -20.62 16.45 3.04
N ALA A 158 -19.75 16.49 4.06
CA ALA A 158 -19.51 17.64 4.93
C ALA A 158 -18.48 18.62 4.35
N THR A 159 -17.59 18.16 3.47
CA THR A 159 -16.53 18.99 2.89
C THR A 159 -17.05 19.92 1.79
N ARG A 160 -16.44 21.10 1.67
CA ARG A 160 -16.74 22.13 0.65
C ARG A 160 -15.83 22.00 -0.57
#